data_AF-A0A8H3H7M6-F1
#
_entry.id   AF-A0A8H3H7M6-F1
#
_cell.length_a   1.000
_cell.length_b   1.000
_cell.length_c   1.000
_cell.angle_alpha   90.00
_cell.angle_beta   90.00
_cell.angle_gamma   90.00
#
_symmetry.space_group_name_H-M   'P 1'
#
loop_
_entity.id
_entity.type
_entity.pdbx_description
1 polymer ?
#
loop_
_entity_poly.entity_id
_entity_poly.type
_entity_poly.pdbx_seq_one_letter_code
_entity_poly.pdbx_strand_id
1 'polypeptide(L)'
;MLVLPVGKDLVDLVEAGHAQLELAKGLTVLLGTVLPVFLFHPSPGPSVRINFVSISKLSLTKSGLYFRSAIDVVSGVLIFRCWALYNNRHVLWILFIGLAGAATSTIVFTNRIMREIIVLPQISVPGVLSGCTVIVPTSMWMGLIPTTIFESSLFILTLWKIGMMRDYIGTTRLSRRLAEHGVAYFAIRVVMITFACIGGSVRTIQIATNASGLLTSISSVVCSRMMFSLHELNSKPREGMTSITSDDDIYSFPEFAIPLESLDISSPTPDSRGKVI
;
A
#
# COMPACT_ATOMS: atom_id res chain seq x y z
N MET A 1 -28.07 2.50 27.16
CA MET A 1 -27.43 1.21 26.84
C MET A 1 -28.13 0.66 25.61
N LEU A 2 -27.56 0.91 24.43
CA LEU A 2 -28.15 0.56 23.12
C LEU A 2 -27.38 -0.64 22.59
N VAL A 3 -28.01 -1.82 22.65
CA VAL A 3 -27.47 -3.06 22.08
C VAL A 3 -27.74 -3.01 20.58
N LEU A 4 -26.74 -2.63 19.80
CA LEU A 4 -26.82 -2.64 18.34
C LEU A 4 -26.66 -4.06 17.80
N PRO A 5 -27.41 -4.45 16.74
CA PRO A 5 -27.29 -5.75 16.09
C PRO A 5 -26.01 -5.78 15.24
N VAL A 6 -24.88 -6.09 15.87
CA VAL A 6 -23.55 -6.16 15.22
C VAL A 6 -23.42 -7.39 14.29
N GLY A 7 -24.34 -8.36 14.37
CA GLY A 7 -24.13 -9.68 13.76
C GLY A 7 -24.22 -9.76 12.24
N LYS A 8 -25.13 -9.03 11.58
CA LYS A 8 -25.32 -9.15 10.12
C LYS A 8 -24.33 -8.32 9.32
N ASP A 9 -24.12 -7.07 9.72
CA ASP A 9 -23.20 -6.18 9.01
C ASP A 9 -21.74 -6.68 9.07
N LEU A 10 -21.35 -7.40 10.13
CA LEU A 10 -19.99 -7.93 10.29
C LEU A 10 -19.71 -9.13 9.36
N VAL A 11 -20.73 -9.96 9.07
CA VAL A 11 -20.60 -11.14 8.19
C VAL A 11 -20.45 -10.68 6.74
N ASP A 12 -21.29 -9.73 6.30
CA ASP A 12 -21.16 -9.12 4.97
C ASP A 12 -19.80 -8.39 4.82
N LEU A 13 -19.25 -7.87 5.92
CA LEU A 13 -17.94 -7.22 5.94
C LEU A 13 -16.77 -8.18 5.85
N VAL A 14 -16.85 -9.33 6.52
CA VAL A 14 -15.83 -10.39 6.44
C VAL A 14 -15.82 -10.99 5.05
N GLU A 15 -16.99 -11.14 4.43
CA GLU A 15 -17.12 -11.63 3.05
C GLU A 15 -16.56 -10.61 2.03
N ALA A 16 -16.82 -9.32 2.23
CA ALA A 16 -16.19 -8.25 1.45
C ALA A 16 -14.66 -8.17 1.65
N GLY A 17 -14.18 -8.43 2.87
CA GLY A 17 -12.75 -8.47 3.20
C GLY A 17 -12.02 -9.66 2.58
N HIS A 18 -12.67 -10.84 2.52
CA HIS A 18 -12.12 -12.03 1.88
C HIS A 18 -12.01 -11.85 0.35
N ALA A 19 -12.99 -11.18 -0.27
CA ALA A 19 -12.91 -10.80 -1.67
C ALA A 19 -11.75 -9.81 -1.97
N GLN A 20 -11.47 -8.87 -1.06
CA GLN A 20 -10.32 -7.96 -1.16
C GLN A 20 -8.98 -8.69 -0.99
N LEU A 21 -8.91 -9.72 -0.14
CA LEU A 21 -7.70 -10.51 0.08
C LEU A 21 -7.34 -11.37 -1.14
N GLU A 22 -8.33 -11.98 -1.80
CA GLU A 22 -8.12 -12.69 -3.07
C GLU A 22 -7.73 -11.73 -4.21
N LEU A 23 -8.30 -10.53 -4.23
CA LEU A 23 -7.85 -9.45 -5.13
C LEU A 23 -6.40 -9.04 -4.86
N ALA A 24 -5.96 -9.00 -3.60
CA ALA A 24 -4.58 -8.68 -3.23
C ALA A 24 -3.59 -9.78 -3.63
N LYS A 25 -3.97 -11.07 -3.53
CA LYS A 25 -3.16 -12.19 -4.04
C LYS A 25 -3.03 -12.13 -5.56
N GLY A 26 -4.12 -11.86 -6.28
CA GLY A 26 -4.08 -11.59 -7.73
C GLY A 26 -3.19 -10.41 -8.09
N LEU A 27 -3.21 -9.35 -7.28
CA LEU A 27 -2.37 -8.15 -7.45
C LEU A 27 -0.88 -8.45 -7.24
N THR A 28 -0.52 -9.37 -6.34
CA THR A 28 0.87 -9.72 -6.04
C THR A 28 1.50 -10.51 -7.20
N VAL A 29 0.72 -11.38 -7.84
CA VAL A 29 1.12 -12.12 -9.06
C VAL A 29 1.21 -11.17 -10.28
N LEU A 30 0.39 -10.11 -10.31
CA LEU A 30 0.45 -9.06 -11.35
C LEU A 30 1.61 -8.07 -11.16
N LEU A 31 1.94 -7.68 -9.93
CA LEU A 31 3.11 -6.84 -9.63
C LEU A 31 4.43 -7.54 -9.99
N GLY A 32 4.48 -8.88 -9.90
CA GLY A 32 5.65 -9.67 -10.29
C GLY A 32 5.85 -9.83 -11.81
N THR A 33 4.82 -9.60 -12.63
CA THR A 33 4.87 -9.88 -14.08
C THR A 33 5.09 -8.64 -14.96
N VAL A 34 5.02 -7.43 -14.40
CA VAL A 34 5.18 -6.17 -15.16
C VAL A 34 6.07 -5.19 -14.40
N LEU A 35 7.22 -5.63 -13.91
CA LEU A 35 8.34 -4.71 -13.72
C LEU A 35 8.96 -4.50 -15.11
N PRO A 36 8.67 -3.41 -15.84
CA PRO A 36 9.50 -3.05 -16.97
C PRO A 36 10.94 -2.97 -16.45
N VAL A 37 11.81 -3.84 -16.96
CA VAL A 37 13.24 -3.79 -16.65
C VAL A 37 13.77 -2.51 -17.29
N PHE A 38 13.80 -1.44 -16.50
CA PHE A 38 14.42 -0.18 -16.89
C PHE A 38 15.93 -0.37 -16.83
N LEU A 39 16.55 -0.67 -17.97
CA LEU A 39 18.00 -0.59 -18.10
C LEU A 39 18.42 0.88 -18.14
N PHE A 40 18.77 1.42 -16.98
CA PHE A 40 19.41 2.72 -16.87
C PHE A 40 20.84 2.62 -17.38
N HIS A 41 21.12 3.17 -18.55
CA HIS A 41 22.49 3.36 -19.01
C HIS A 41 22.93 4.79 -18.67
N PRO A 42 23.87 5.01 -17.72
CA PRO A 42 24.40 6.33 -17.45
C PRO A 42 25.14 6.84 -18.69
N SER A 43 24.58 7.86 -19.34
CA SER A 43 25.21 8.56 -20.46
C SER A 43 25.85 9.85 -19.94
N PRO A 44 27.10 10.18 -20.31
CA PRO A 44 27.81 11.37 -19.81
C PRO A 44 27.28 12.72 -20.33
N GLY A 45 26.14 12.75 -21.03
CA GLY A 45 25.48 13.97 -21.48
C GLY A 45 24.43 14.50 -20.48
N PRO A 46 23.99 15.76 -20.60
CA PRO A 46 22.93 16.35 -19.76
C PRO A 46 21.53 15.75 -20.01
N SER A 47 21.44 14.69 -20.81
CA SER A 47 20.21 14.08 -21.27
C SER A 47 20.19 12.61 -20.90
N VAL A 48 19.37 12.24 -19.93
CA VAL A 48 19.13 10.84 -19.58
C VAL A 48 18.37 10.20 -20.74
N ARG A 49 19.00 9.25 -21.43
CA ARG A 49 18.36 8.46 -22.47
C ARG A 49 17.79 7.19 -21.85
N ILE A 50 16.48 7.01 -21.98
CA ILE A 50 15.82 5.76 -21.62
C ILE A 50 15.51 5.05 -22.92
N ASN A 51 16.21 3.95 -23.16
CA ASN A 51 15.91 3.07 -24.27
C ASN A 51 14.69 2.23 -23.90
N PHE A 52 13.51 2.71 -24.25
CA PHE A 52 12.32 1.87 -24.22
C PHE A 52 12.45 0.85 -25.36
N VAL A 53 12.56 -0.44 -25.00
CA VAL A 53 12.45 -1.55 -25.95
C VAL A 53 11.02 -1.54 -26.50
N SER A 54 10.84 -0.89 -27.65
CA SER A 54 9.63 -0.83 -28.48
C SER A 54 8.30 -1.03 -27.72
N ILE A 55 8.04 -0.18 -26.73
CA ILE A 55 6.76 -0.20 -26.02
C ILE A 55 5.75 0.54 -26.89
N SER A 56 4.79 -0.20 -27.44
CA SER A 56 3.68 0.39 -28.20
C SER A 56 2.89 1.36 -27.32
N LYS A 57 2.36 2.47 -27.90
CA LYS A 57 1.54 3.46 -27.17
C LYS A 57 0.43 2.80 -26.34
N LEU A 58 -0.12 1.70 -26.85
CA LEU A 58 -1.14 0.89 -26.18
C LEU A 58 -0.65 0.27 -24.86
N SER A 59 0.61 -0.17 -24.80
CA SER A 59 1.21 -0.77 -23.61
C SER A 59 1.48 0.26 -22.52
N LEU A 60 1.86 1.49 -22.90
CA LEU A 60 2.07 2.61 -21.96
C LEU A 60 0.76 3.06 -21.29
N THR A 61 -0.33 3.11 -22.04
CA THR A 61 -1.66 3.43 -21.48
C THR A 61 -2.14 2.32 -20.53
N LYS A 62 -1.92 1.06 -20.91
CA LYS A 62 -2.26 -0.10 -20.07
C LYS A 62 -1.47 -0.09 -18.77
N SER A 63 -0.15 0.10 -18.81
CA SER A 63 0.70 0.14 -17.61
C SER A 63 0.30 1.27 -16.65
N GLY A 64 -0.03 2.45 -17.18
CA GLY A 64 -0.55 3.56 -16.39
C GLY A 64 -1.86 3.21 -15.68
N LEU A 65 -2.75 2.46 -16.35
CA LEU A 65 -4.02 2.01 -15.78
C LEU A 65 -3.83 0.99 -14.64
N TYR A 66 -2.84 0.09 -14.76
CA TYR A 66 -2.52 -0.86 -13.68
C TYR A 66 -1.93 -0.20 -12.45
N PHE A 67 -1.00 0.75 -12.66
CA PHE A 67 -0.43 1.51 -11.55
C PHE A 67 -1.51 2.30 -10.80
N ARG A 68 -2.46 2.86 -11.57
CA ARG A 68 -3.64 3.54 -11.05
C ARG A 68 -4.51 2.62 -10.19
N SER A 69 -4.87 1.44 -10.71
CA SER A 69 -5.73 0.51 -9.96
C SER A 69 -5.09 0.05 -8.66
N ALA A 70 -3.76 -0.10 -8.61
CA ALA A 70 -3.06 -0.44 -7.37
C ALA A 70 -3.20 0.66 -6.30
N ILE A 71 -3.10 1.93 -6.69
CA ILE A 71 -3.28 3.06 -5.78
C ILE A 71 -4.73 3.15 -5.28
N ASP A 72 -5.70 2.91 -6.17
CA ASP A 72 -7.12 2.94 -5.81
C ASP A 72 -7.47 1.82 -4.81
N VAL A 73 -6.86 0.63 -4.95
CA VAL A 73 -7.01 -0.46 -3.97
C VAL A 73 -6.46 -0.05 -2.59
N VAL A 74 -5.26 0.52 -2.54
CA VAL A 74 -4.66 1.01 -1.27
C VAL A 74 -5.55 2.08 -0.63
N SER A 75 -6.07 3.00 -1.43
CA SER A 75 -6.99 4.04 -0.97
C SER A 75 -8.31 3.47 -0.46
N GLY A 76 -8.86 2.45 -1.14
CA GLY A 76 -10.06 1.74 -0.73
C GLY A 76 -9.92 1.08 0.63
N VAL A 77 -8.80 0.39 0.88
CA VAL A 77 -8.51 -0.23 2.18
C VAL A 77 -8.42 0.83 3.30
N LEU A 78 -7.82 1.99 3.03
CA LEU A 78 -7.76 3.10 4.00
C LEU A 78 -9.14 3.69 4.30
N ILE A 79 -9.99 3.86 3.28
CA ILE A 79 -11.37 4.36 3.45
C ILE A 79 -12.19 3.37 4.27
N PHE A 80 -12.10 2.08 3.95
CA PHE A 80 -12.78 1.01 4.68
C PHE A 80 -12.38 1.00 6.16
N ARG A 81 -11.08 1.21 6.47
CA ARG A 81 -10.62 1.38 7.85
C ARG A 81 -11.20 2.62 8.52
N CYS A 82 -11.23 3.75 7.82
CA CYS A 82 -11.83 4.98 8.35
C CYS A 82 -13.32 4.79 8.64
N TRP A 83 -14.02 4.05 7.79
CA TRP A 83 -15.43 3.71 7.97
C TRP A 83 -15.65 2.88 9.24
N ALA A 84 -14.87 1.81 9.42
CA ALA A 84 -14.92 0.97 10.63
C ALA A 84 -14.66 1.78 11.92
N LEU A 85 -13.80 2.81 11.84
CA LEU A 85 -13.44 3.64 12.99
C LEU A 85 -14.49 4.72 13.33
N TYR A 86 -15.14 5.31 12.33
CA TYR A 86 -16.04 6.44 12.55
C TYR A 86 -17.49 6.03 12.79
N ASN A 87 -17.91 4.84 12.36
CA ASN A 87 -19.30 4.36 12.40
C ASN A 87 -20.34 5.43 11.99
N ASN A 88 -19.94 6.36 11.12
CA ASN A 88 -20.72 7.51 10.70
C ASN A 88 -20.73 7.59 9.18
N ARG A 89 -21.93 7.48 8.61
CA ARG A 89 -22.15 7.47 7.16
C ARG A 89 -21.74 8.78 6.49
N HIS A 90 -21.82 9.92 7.17
CA HIS A 90 -21.45 11.22 6.60
C HIS A 90 -19.95 11.33 6.30
N VAL A 91 -19.10 10.82 7.20
CA VAL A 91 -17.64 10.84 6.99
C VAL A 91 -17.27 9.98 5.79
N LEU A 92 -17.91 8.82 5.63
CA LEU A 92 -17.71 7.97 4.45
C LEU A 92 -18.08 8.69 3.14
N TRP A 93 -19.19 9.41 3.10
CA TRP A 93 -19.59 10.19 1.92
C TRP A 93 -18.55 11.26 1.56
N ILE A 94 -18.05 12.00 2.55
CA ILE A 94 -17.00 13.02 2.34
C ILE A 94 -15.72 12.36 1.80
N LEU A 95 -15.30 11.22 2.36
CA LEU A 95 -14.13 10.49 1.88
C LEU A 95 -14.31 9.94 0.46
N PHE A 96 -15.49 9.44 0.13
CA PHE A 96 -15.81 8.94 -1.21
C PHE A 96 -15.80 10.07 -2.25
N ILE A 97 -16.38 11.22 -1.92
CA ILE A 97 -16.32 12.43 -2.77
C ILE A 97 -14.87 12.89 -2.93
N GLY A 98 -14.08 12.89 -1.86
CA GLY A 98 -12.65 13.21 -1.90
C GLY A 98 -11.86 12.26 -2.81
N LEU A 99 -12.11 10.95 -2.73
CA LEU A 99 -11.49 9.96 -3.60
C LEU A 99 -11.88 10.18 -5.06
N ALA A 100 -13.17 10.39 -5.34
CA ALA A 100 -13.65 10.68 -6.69
C ALA A 100 -13.04 11.98 -7.23
N GLY A 101 -12.87 13.01 -6.40
CA GLY A 101 -12.19 14.26 -6.75
C GLY A 101 -10.70 14.07 -7.05
N ALA A 102 -9.99 13.31 -6.22
CA ALA A 102 -8.59 12.97 -6.44
C ALA A 102 -8.42 12.12 -7.71
N ALA A 103 -9.34 11.19 -7.97
CA ALA A 103 -9.33 10.39 -9.19
C ALA A 103 -9.62 11.24 -10.44
N THR A 104 -10.66 12.06 -10.43
CA THR A 104 -11.00 12.91 -11.57
C THR A 104 -9.89 13.92 -11.87
N SER A 105 -9.32 14.58 -10.85
CA SER A 105 -8.21 15.52 -11.04
C SER A 105 -6.99 14.86 -11.67
N THR A 106 -6.57 13.70 -11.17
CA THR A 106 -5.44 12.96 -11.75
C THR A 106 -5.72 12.49 -13.18
N ILE A 107 -6.95 12.08 -13.53
CA ILE A 107 -7.31 11.76 -14.94
C ILE A 107 -7.14 12.99 -15.82
N VAL A 108 -7.65 14.15 -15.38
CA VAL A 108 -7.55 15.41 -16.14
C VAL A 108 -6.08 15.81 -16.33
N PHE A 109 -5.26 15.73 -15.29
CA PHE A 109 -3.83 16.02 -15.38
C PHE A 109 -3.10 15.06 -16.31
N THR A 110 -3.31 13.75 -16.17
CA THR A 110 -2.70 12.75 -17.06
C THR A 110 -3.11 12.98 -18.51
N ASN A 111 -4.38 13.27 -18.77
CA ASN A 111 -4.87 13.57 -20.12
C ASN A 111 -4.22 14.84 -20.70
N ARG A 112 -3.98 15.87 -19.88
CA ARG A 112 -3.25 17.07 -20.32
C ARG A 112 -1.79 16.75 -20.65
N ILE A 113 -1.11 16.03 -19.75
CA ILE A 113 0.29 15.62 -19.95
C ILE A 113 0.42 14.78 -21.24
N MET A 114 -0.48 13.82 -21.47
CA MET A 114 -0.44 12.96 -22.66
C MET A 114 -0.62 13.73 -23.97
N ARG A 115 -1.30 14.89 -23.95
CA ARG A 115 -1.43 15.77 -25.13
C ARG A 115 -0.16 16.55 -25.43
N GLU A 116 0.67 16.81 -24.42
CA GLU A 116 1.94 17.54 -24.57
C GLU A 116 3.11 16.62 -24.96
N ILE A 117 2.95 15.30 -24.90
CA ILE A 117 3.99 14.35 -25.30
C ILE A 117 4.14 14.37 -26.83
N ILE A 118 5.13 15.12 -27.29
CA ILE A 118 5.58 15.09 -28.68
C ILE A 118 6.42 13.83 -28.86
N VAL A 119 5.90 12.85 -29.60
CA VAL A 119 6.66 11.67 -30.00
C VAL A 119 7.53 12.05 -31.19
N LEU A 120 8.84 12.21 -30.97
CA LEU A 120 9.75 12.46 -32.09
C LEU A 120 9.81 11.21 -32.97
N PRO A 121 9.78 11.37 -34.31
CA PRO A 121 9.88 10.24 -35.23
C PRO A 121 11.19 9.48 -35.00
N GLN A 122 11.09 8.15 -35.04
CA GLN A 122 12.16 7.21 -34.74
C GLN A 122 13.32 7.44 -35.71
N ILE A 123 14.45 7.95 -35.21
CA ILE A 123 15.70 7.99 -35.98
C ILE A 123 16.24 6.56 -35.96
N SER A 124 15.84 5.76 -36.93
CA SER A 124 16.33 4.39 -37.10
C SER A 124 17.78 4.43 -37.57
N VAL A 125 18.73 4.39 -36.64
CA VAL A 125 20.12 4.12 -36.98
C VAL A 125 20.26 2.60 -37.16
N PRO A 126 20.59 2.10 -38.36
CA PRO A 126 20.72 0.67 -38.59
C PRO A 126 21.86 0.10 -37.73
N GLY A 127 21.56 -0.91 -36.91
CA GLY A 127 22.56 -1.67 -36.14
C GLY A 127 22.72 -1.29 -34.65
N VAL A 128 22.06 -0.25 -34.16
CA VAL A 128 22.11 0.16 -32.74
C VAL A 128 20.68 0.39 -32.26
N LEU A 129 20.28 -0.33 -31.20
CA LEU A 129 18.94 -0.40 -30.60
C LEU A 129 17.95 0.69 -31.07
N SER A 130 16.86 0.26 -31.73
CA SER A 130 15.74 1.13 -32.09
C SER A 130 14.92 1.50 -30.86
N GLY A 131 15.36 2.52 -30.13
CA GLY A 131 14.68 3.08 -28.97
C GLY A 131 13.85 4.32 -29.33
N CYS A 132 12.66 4.45 -28.77
CA CYS A 132 11.90 5.69 -28.83
C CYS A 132 12.41 6.64 -27.73
N THR A 133 12.91 7.82 -28.10
CA THR A 133 13.30 8.84 -27.12
C THR A 133 12.06 9.63 -26.73
N VAL A 134 11.57 9.42 -25.52
CA VAL A 134 10.44 10.17 -24.96
C VAL A 134 11.00 11.28 -24.06
N ILE A 135 10.70 12.53 -24.41
CA ILE A 135 11.00 13.67 -23.54
C ILE A 135 9.83 13.81 -22.57
N VAL A 136 10.07 13.51 -21.30
CA VAL A 136 9.07 13.63 -20.24
C VAL A 136 8.98 15.10 -19.80
N PRO A 137 7.79 15.71 -19.76
CA PRO A 137 7.65 17.08 -19.30
C PRO A 137 7.94 17.21 -17.79
N THR A 138 8.51 18.34 -17.39
CA THR A 138 8.82 18.65 -15.99
C THR A 138 7.56 18.85 -15.13
N SER A 139 6.35 18.84 -15.71
CA SER A 139 5.08 19.00 -15.00
C SER A 139 4.49 17.68 -14.46
N MET A 140 5.14 16.54 -14.71
CA MET A 140 4.60 15.22 -14.33
C MET A 140 4.36 15.06 -12.82
N TRP A 141 5.17 15.72 -11.98
CA TRP A 141 5.01 15.66 -10.51
C TRP A 141 3.70 16.27 -10.02
N MET A 142 3.08 17.21 -10.76
CA MET A 142 1.81 17.81 -10.36
C MET A 142 0.68 16.78 -10.28
N GLY A 143 0.75 15.71 -11.08
CA GLY A 143 -0.23 14.62 -11.05
C GLY A 143 -0.20 13.80 -9.76
N LEU A 144 0.92 13.80 -9.02
CA LEU A 144 1.04 13.07 -7.75
C LEU A 144 0.44 13.84 -6.55
N ILE A 145 0.35 15.17 -6.66
CA ILE A 145 -0.06 16.03 -5.54
C ILE A 145 -1.48 15.72 -5.03
N PRO A 146 -2.52 15.60 -5.88
CA PRO A 146 -3.88 15.40 -5.40
C PRO A 146 -4.03 14.07 -4.62
N THR A 147 -3.44 13.00 -5.15
CA THR A 147 -3.46 11.68 -4.50
C THR A 147 -2.72 11.71 -3.18
N THR A 148 -1.52 12.29 -3.14
CA THR A 148 -0.73 12.36 -1.90
C THR A 148 -1.39 13.21 -0.82
N ILE A 149 -2.03 14.33 -1.19
CA ILE A 149 -2.83 15.14 -0.26
C ILE A 149 -4.01 14.33 0.28
N PHE A 150 -4.76 13.64 -0.60
CA PHE A 150 -5.89 12.84 -0.18
C PHE A 150 -5.48 11.73 0.80
N GLU A 151 -4.47 10.94 0.45
CA GLU A 151 -4.00 9.87 1.34
C GLU A 151 -3.39 10.40 2.65
N SER A 152 -2.75 11.57 2.63
CA SER A 152 -2.24 12.22 3.85
C SER A 152 -3.38 12.69 4.74
N SER A 153 -4.45 13.23 4.16
CA SER A 153 -5.63 13.65 4.90
C SER A 153 -6.34 12.48 5.59
N LEU A 154 -6.46 11.32 4.90
CA LEU A 154 -6.95 10.07 5.48
C LEU A 154 -6.10 9.62 6.67
N PHE A 155 -4.78 9.72 6.52
CA PHE A 155 -3.86 9.33 7.58
C PHE A 155 -3.98 10.25 8.81
N ILE A 156 -4.04 11.57 8.59
CA ILE A 156 -4.22 12.57 9.66
C ILE A 156 -5.55 12.35 10.37
N LEU A 157 -6.65 12.13 9.64
CA LEU A 157 -7.96 11.82 10.22
C LEU A 157 -7.93 10.56 11.09
N THR A 158 -7.22 9.53 10.63
CA THR A 158 -7.07 8.28 11.38
C THR A 158 -6.30 8.50 12.68
N LEU A 159 -5.15 9.18 12.61
CA LEU A 159 -4.36 9.54 13.80
C LEU A 159 -5.13 10.44 14.76
N TRP A 160 -5.82 11.45 14.24
CA TRP A 160 -6.65 12.36 15.03
C TRP A 160 -7.71 11.59 15.81
N LYS A 161 -8.42 10.68 15.16
CA LYS A 161 -9.47 9.88 15.80
C LYS A 161 -8.90 8.94 16.86
N ILE A 162 -7.76 8.31 16.60
CA ILE A 162 -7.05 7.48 17.58
C ILE A 162 -6.65 8.32 18.81
N GLY A 163 -6.11 9.52 18.57
CA GLY A 163 -5.78 10.48 19.63
C GLY A 163 -7.00 10.90 20.45
N MET A 164 -8.11 11.20 19.80
CA MET A 164 -9.35 11.57 20.47
C MET A 164 -9.91 10.42 21.34
N MET A 165 -9.83 9.17 20.86
CA MET A 165 -10.28 8.01 21.65
C MET A 165 -9.38 7.74 22.86
N ARG A 166 -8.08 8.02 22.74
CA ARG A 166 -7.10 7.90 23.82
C ARG A 166 -7.49 8.76 25.03
N ASP A 167 -7.97 9.97 24.76
CA ASP A 167 -8.31 10.93 25.81
C ASP A 167 -9.64 10.58 26.51
N TYR A 168 -10.56 9.87 25.84
CA TYR A 168 -11.88 9.52 26.40
C TYR A 168 -11.92 8.17 27.14
N ILE A 169 -11.21 7.13 26.66
CA ILE A 169 -11.33 5.75 27.17
C ILE A 169 -10.11 5.34 28.02
N GLY A 170 -9.13 6.23 28.16
CA GLY A 170 -7.85 5.92 28.77
C GLY A 170 -6.91 5.23 27.78
N THR A 171 -5.61 5.42 27.96
CA THR A 171 -4.57 4.91 27.07
C THR A 171 -4.49 3.39 27.14
N THR A 172 -5.18 2.67 26.24
CA THR A 172 -4.82 1.28 25.98
C THR A 172 -3.40 1.25 25.41
N ARG A 173 -2.52 0.41 25.98
CA ARG A 173 -1.09 0.28 25.60
C ARG A 173 -0.88 0.12 24.09
N LEU A 174 -1.87 -0.44 23.40
CA LEU A 174 -1.86 -0.67 21.97
C LEU A 174 -2.16 0.59 21.13
N SER A 175 -3.11 1.45 21.54
CA SER A 175 -3.35 2.74 20.86
C SER A 175 -2.11 3.63 20.87
N ARG A 176 -1.32 3.57 21.95
CA ARG A 176 -0.04 4.27 22.10
C ARG A 176 1.01 3.76 21.12
N ARG A 177 1.22 2.44 21.03
CA ARG A 177 2.17 1.87 20.05
C ARG A 177 1.75 2.18 18.61
N LEU A 178 0.45 2.09 18.33
CA LEU A 178 -0.06 2.37 16.99
C LEU A 178 0.14 3.84 16.60
N ALA A 179 -0.07 4.78 17.54
CA ALA A 179 0.21 6.19 17.33
C ALA A 179 1.70 6.46 17.13
N GLU A 180 2.58 5.86 17.95
CA GLU A 180 4.02 6.05 17.88
C GLU A 180 4.61 5.56 16.55
N HIS A 181 4.25 4.34 16.13
CA HIS A 181 4.64 3.84 14.81
C HIS A 181 3.96 4.62 13.68
N GLY A 182 2.67 4.99 13.85
CA GLY A 182 1.92 5.78 12.89
C GLY A 182 2.58 7.13 12.57
N VAL A 183 3.06 7.84 13.58
CA VAL A 183 3.77 9.12 13.40
C VAL A 183 5.08 8.91 12.65
N ALA A 184 5.87 7.88 12.99
CA ALA A 184 7.09 7.57 12.26
C ALA A 184 6.81 7.28 10.77
N TYR A 185 5.73 6.56 10.45
CA TYR A 185 5.32 6.31 9.07
C TYR A 185 4.87 7.58 8.34
N PHE A 186 4.13 8.46 9.01
CA PHE A 186 3.76 9.76 8.45
C PHE A 186 5.00 10.58 8.11
N ALA A 187 5.98 10.61 9.01
CA ALA A 187 7.25 11.29 8.78
C ALA A 187 7.98 10.72 7.56
N ILE A 188 8.14 9.39 7.46
CA ILE A 188 8.75 8.72 6.30
C ILE A 188 8.01 9.09 5.01
N ARG A 189 6.67 9.10 5.04
CA ARG A 189 5.87 9.45 3.87
C ARG A 189 6.09 10.90 3.43
N VAL A 190 6.11 11.85 4.36
CA VAL A 190 6.38 13.27 4.07
C VAL A 190 7.79 13.43 3.49
N VAL A 191 8.78 12.72 4.02
CA VAL A 191 10.15 12.69 3.47
C VAL A 191 10.16 12.14 2.04
N MET A 192 9.40 11.07 1.78
CA MET A 192 9.31 10.50 0.43
C MET A 192 8.59 11.42 -0.57
N ILE A 193 7.54 12.13 -0.14
CA ILE A 193 6.84 13.11 -0.97
C ILE A 193 7.76 14.29 -1.28
N THR A 194 8.47 14.81 -0.27
CA THR A 194 9.44 15.90 -0.49
C THR A 194 10.58 15.46 -1.39
N PHE A 195 11.09 14.24 -1.22
CA PHE A 195 12.07 13.64 -2.13
C PHE A 195 11.52 13.50 -3.55
N ALA A 196 10.26 13.12 -3.73
CA ALA A 196 9.60 13.04 -5.03
C ALA A 196 9.41 14.44 -5.67
N CYS A 197 9.08 15.47 -4.89
CA CYS A 197 8.96 16.84 -5.38
C CYS A 197 10.31 17.43 -5.80
N ILE A 198 11.35 17.25 -4.96
CA ILE A 198 12.72 17.69 -5.25
C ILE A 198 13.28 16.90 -6.44
N GLY A 199 13.12 15.58 -6.44
CA GLY A 199 13.53 14.70 -7.53
C GLY A 199 12.79 15.00 -8.83
N GLY A 200 11.51 15.35 -8.74
CA GLY A 200 10.71 15.78 -9.89
C GLY A 200 11.16 17.10 -10.51
N SER A 201 11.82 17.96 -9.72
CA SER A 201 12.37 19.24 -10.19
C SER A 201 13.70 19.07 -10.94
N VAL A 202 14.41 17.98 -10.69
CA VAL A 202 15.73 17.70 -11.28
C VAL A 202 15.58 16.70 -12.44
N ARG A 203 15.76 17.17 -13.68
CA ARG A 203 15.55 16.36 -14.91
C ARG A 203 16.31 15.04 -14.95
N THR A 204 17.48 14.94 -14.32
CA THR A 204 18.32 13.74 -14.35
C THR A 204 17.79 12.61 -13.46
N ILE A 205 17.14 12.93 -12.34
CA ILE A 205 16.63 11.95 -11.37
C ILE A 205 15.11 11.78 -11.42
N GLN A 206 14.39 12.68 -12.10
CA GLN A 206 12.93 12.69 -12.19
C GLN A 206 12.34 11.33 -12.58
N ILE A 207 12.92 10.65 -13.58
CA ILE A 207 12.38 9.37 -14.04
C ILE A 207 12.72 8.24 -13.05
N ALA A 208 13.95 8.19 -12.54
CA ALA A 208 14.35 7.18 -11.56
C ALA A 208 13.48 7.27 -10.30
N THR A 209 13.25 8.48 -9.79
CA THR A 209 12.44 8.70 -8.58
C THR A 209 10.98 8.31 -8.81
N ASN A 210 10.36 8.75 -9.91
CA ASN A 210 8.95 8.48 -10.19
C ASN A 210 8.69 7.03 -10.62
N ALA A 211 9.61 6.39 -11.35
CA ALA A 211 9.45 5.02 -11.84
C ALA A 211 9.80 3.95 -10.81
N SER A 212 10.49 4.31 -9.71
CA SER A 212 10.94 3.35 -8.68
C SER A 212 9.81 2.57 -8.01
N GLY A 213 8.58 3.10 -7.98
CA GLY A 213 7.47 2.50 -7.23
C GLY A 213 7.69 2.49 -5.71
N LEU A 214 8.68 3.23 -5.19
CA LEU A 214 9.02 3.24 -3.76
C LEU A 214 7.85 3.73 -2.89
N LEU A 215 7.08 4.71 -3.37
CA LEU A 215 5.92 5.22 -2.63
C LEU A 215 4.88 4.11 -2.41
N THR A 216 4.57 3.37 -3.47
CA THR A 216 3.59 2.30 -3.47
C THR A 216 4.05 1.11 -2.62
N SER A 217 5.33 0.74 -2.70
CA SER A 217 5.87 -0.36 -1.88
C SER A 217 5.82 -0.03 -0.39
N ILE A 218 6.20 1.20 0.00
CA ILE A 218 6.14 1.65 1.40
C ILE A 218 4.68 1.67 1.88
N SER A 219 3.77 2.24 1.09
CA SER A 219 2.34 2.25 1.43
C SER A 219 1.78 0.83 1.62
N SER A 220 2.20 -0.13 0.79
CA SER A 220 1.80 -1.54 0.91
C SER A 220 2.29 -2.16 2.23
N VAL A 221 3.59 -2.02 2.56
CA VAL A 221 4.17 -2.53 3.81
C VAL A 221 3.49 -1.93 5.03
N VAL A 222 3.19 -0.63 5.00
CA VAL A 222 2.48 0.07 6.08
C VAL A 222 1.06 -0.46 6.23
N CYS A 223 0.35 -0.64 5.11
CA CYS A 223 -0.99 -1.17 5.13
C CYS A 223 -1.03 -2.59 5.74
N SER A 224 -0.09 -3.45 5.37
CA SER A 224 0.05 -4.81 5.91
C SER A 224 0.35 -4.79 7.42
N ARG A 225 1.35 -4.02 7.86
CA ARG A 225 1.71 -3.94 9.30
C ARG A 225 0.55 -3.45 10.16
N MET A 226 -0.19 -2.46 9.68
CA MET A 226 -1.35 -1.95 10.38
C MET A 226 -2.51 -2.96 10.41
N MET A 227 -2.67 -3.79 9.36
CA MET A 227 -3.67 -4.86 9.37
C MET A 227 -3.34 -5.93 10.41
N PHE A 228 -2.08 -6.37 10.47
CA PHE A 228 -1.63 -7.34 11.46
C PHE A 228 -1.81 -6.83 12.90
N SER A 229 -1.50 -5.56 13.15
CA SER A 229 -1.69 -4.96 14.48
C SER A 229 -3.16 -4.92 14.92
N LEU A 230 -4.12 -4.88 13.99
CA LEU A 230 -5.55 -4.95 14.31
C LEU A 230 -6.01 -6.39 14.54
N HIS A 231 -5.44 -7.37 13.83
CA HIS A 231 -5.81 -8.77 14.01
C HIS A 231 -5.42 -9.28 15.40
N GLU A 232 -4.25 -8.88 15.90
CA GLU A 232 -3.75 -9.24 17.24
C GLU A 232 -4.67 -8.71 18.38
N LEU A 233 -5.41 -7.63 18.13
CA LEU A 233 -6.41 -7.12 19.07
C LEU A 233 -7.65 -8.02 19.17
N ASN A 234 -8.12 -8.54 18.04
CA ASN A 234 -9.35 -9.32 17.99
C ASN A 234 -9.16 -10.75 18.50
N SER A 235 -7.94 -11.26 18.42
CA SER A 235 -7.58 -12.61 18.88
C SER A 235 -7.31 -12.73 20.38
N LYS A 236 -7.44 -11.65 21.17
CA LYS A 236 -7.53 -11.77 22.63
C LYS A 236 -9.00 -11.88 23.02
N PRO A 237 -9.58 -13.09 23.07
CA PRO A 237 -10.90 -13.27 23.61
C PRO A 237 -10.92 -12.74 25.03
N ARG A 238 -12.03 -12.09 25.36
CA ARG A 238 -12.31 -11.45 26.64
C ARG A 238 -12.54 -12.52 27.72
N GLU A 239 -11.55 -13.38 27.96
CA GLU A 239 -11.64 -14.52 28.89
C GLU A 239 -11.50 -14.13 30.37
N GLY A 240 -11.36 -12.84 30.69
CA GLY A 240 -10.99 -12.39 32.03
C GLY A 240 -11.99 -11.49 32.74
N MET A 241 -13.31 -11.66 32.60
CA MET A 241 -14.27 -10.96 33.48
C MET A 241 -14.82 -11.82 34.63
N THR A 242 -14.25 -13.01 34.83
CA THR A 242 -14.50 -13.86 36.00
C THR A 242 -13.18 -14.43 36.54
N SER A 243 -12.30 -13.59 37.08
CA SER A 243 -11.44 -14.01 38.20
C SER A 243 -10.96 -12.78 38.94
N ILE A 244 -11.63 -12.53 40.07
CA ILE A 244 -11.15 -11.67 41.14
C ILE A 244 -9.85 -12.29 41.67
N THR A 245 -8.91 -11.43 42.13
CA THR A 245 -7.69 -11.74 42.91
C THR A 245 -6.53 -12.45 42.20
N SER A 246 -5.48 -11.70 41.87
CA SER A 246 -4.22 -11.69 42.64
C SER A 246 -3.24 -10.69 42.00
N ASP A 247 -2.75 -9.76 42.82
CA ASP A 247 -1.53 -9.00 42.56
C ASP A 247 -0.39 -9.97 42.20
N ASP A 248 0.25 -9.76 41.05
CA ASP A 248 1.70 -9.90 40.89
C ASP A 248 2.12 -9.32 39.53
N ASP A 249 2.80 -8.18 39.61
CA ASP A 249 3.39 -7.44 38.50
C ASP A 249 4.54 -8.24 37.86
N ILE A 250 4.24 -9.03 36.83
CA ILE A 250 5.26 -9.57 35.93
C ILE A 250 5.09 -8.92 34.56
N TYR A 251 6.06 -8.06 34.24
CA TYR A 251 6.28 -7.45 32.92
C TYR A 251 6.49 -8.55 31.87
N SER A 252 5.39 -9.09 31.33
CA SER A 252 5.42 -9.93 30.14
C SER A 252 5.63 -9.05 28.91
N PHE A 253 6.85 -9.09 28.39
CA PHE A 253 7.10 -8.73 27.00
C PHE A 253 6.25 -9.66 26.12
N PRO A 254 5.51 -9.14 25.12
CA PRO A 254 4.90 -10.00 24.11
C PRO A 254 6.03 -10.61 23.31
N GLU A 255 6.42 -11.82 23.69
CA GLU A 255 7.26 -12.69 22.90
C GLU A 255 6.45 -13.05 21.65
N PHE A 256 6.80 -12.44 20.53
CA PHE A 256 6.35 -12.85 19.19
C PHE A 256 6.95 -14.23 18.89
N ALA A 257 6.53 -15.26 19.62
CA ALA A 257 6.71 -16.63 19.20
C ALA A 257 5.69 -16.85 18.08
N ILE A 258 6.12 -16.64 16.83
CA ILE A 258 5.51 -17.34 15.71
C ILE A 258 5.52 -18.81 16.13
N PRO A 259 4.38 -19.49 16.29
CA PRO A 259 4.40 -20.92 16.54
C PRO A 259 5.09 -21.54 15.33
N LEU A 260 6.38 -21.83 15.49
CA LEU A 260 7.07 -22.82 14.69
C LEU A 260 6.41 -24.11 15.13
N GLU A 261 5.28 -24.41 14.49
CA GLU A 261 4.73 -25.75 14.44
C GLU A 261 5.87 -26.58 13.88
N SER A 262 6.61 -27.21 14.79
CA SER A 262 7.67 -28.13 14.47
C SER A 262 7.00 -29.19 13.62
N LEU A 263 7.23 -29.10 12.30
CA LEU A 263 6.94 -30.16 11.36
C LEU A 263 7.71 -31.37 11.88
N ASP A 264 7.02 -32.18 12.68
CA ASP A 264 7.45 -33.50 13.07
C ASP A 264 7.42 -34.32 11.79
N ILE A 265 8.54 -34.26 11.05
CA ILE A 265 8.82 -35.14 9.92
C ILE A 265 9.02 -36.51 10.55
N SER A 266 7.91 -37.18 10.84
CA SER A 266 7.91 -38.59 11.22
C SER A 266 8.52 -39.36 10.06
N SER A 267 9.76 -39.80 10.26
CA SER A 267 10.45 -40.66 9.31
C SER A 267 9.69 -41.99 9.23
N PRO A 268 9.29 -42.48 8.05
CA PRO A 268 8.69 -43.79 7.92
C PRO A 268 9.72 -44.86 8.28
N THR A 269 9.48 -45.57 9.38
CA THR A 269 10.23 -46.77 9.77
C THR A 269 10.04 -47.86 8.70
N PRO A 270 11.12 -48.44 8.16
CA PRO A 270 11.02 -49.55 7.21
C PRO A 270 10.51 -50.81 7.91
N ASP A 271 9.37 -51.32 7.44
CA ASP A 271 8.77 -52.59 7.86
C ASP A 271 9.60 -53.76 7.31
N SER A 272 10.53 -54.25 8.12
CA SER A 272 11.27 -55.48 7.86
C SER A 272 10.45 -56.70 8.28
N ARG A 273 9.45 -57.05 7.45
CA ARG A 273 8.70 -58.30 7.57
C ARG A 273 9.46 -59.41 6.84
N GLY A 274 10.26 -60.15 7.60
CA GLY A 274 10.93 -61.36 7.15
C GLY A 274 9.94 -62.46 6.76
N LYS A 275 10.18 -63.09 5.61
CA LYS A 275 9.52 -64.33 5.18
C LYS A 275 10.64 -65.34 4.91
N VAL A 276 10.85 -66.23 5.87
CA VAL A 276 11.71 -67.42 5.72
C VAL A 276 10.78 -68.59 5.42
N ILE A 277 10.99 -69.23 4.27
CA ILE A 277 10.61 -70.61 3.96
C ILE A 277 11.93 -71.34 3.75
#